data_AF-A0A366XYD7-F1
#
_entry.id   AF-A0A366XYD7-F1
#
_cell.length_a   1.000
_cell.length_b   1.000
_cell.length_c   1.000
_cell.angle_alpha   90.00
_cell.angle_beta   90.00
_cell.angle_gamma   90.00
#
_symmetry.space_group_name_H-M   'P 1'
#
loop_
_entity.id
_entity.type
_entity.pdbx_description
1 polymer ?
#
loop_
_entity_poly.entity_id
_entity_poly.type
_entity_poly.pdbx_seq_one_letter_code
_entity_poly.pdbx_strand_id
1 'polypeptide(L)'
;MKGYVLEEDVTLAKDLHHHCYYCLHRARLSFLLNRYDDAQDWIEQFQETKSDLLFLRERKLKHDVRKQKRLKFYRHSFLNQPFGLLDKFNE
;
A
#
# COMPACT_ATOMS: atom_id res chain seq x y z
N MET A 1 -1.35 7.17 18.12
CA MET A 1 -1.51 6.08 17.11
C MET A 1 -1.13 6.61 15.74
N LYS A 2 0.09 6.30 15.28
CA LYS A 2 0.68 6.74 14.00
C LYS A 2 -0.03 6.03 12.83
N GLY A 3 -0.77 6.80 12.04
CA GLY A 3 -1.39 6.37 10.78
C GLY A 3 -0.48 6.69 9.59
N TYR A 4 0.66 6.02 9.53
CA TYR A 4 1.53 6.01 8.36
C TYR A 4 1.39 4.63 7.74
N VAL A 5 1.22 4.55 6.42
CA VAL A 5 1.69 3.37 5.67
C VAL A 5 3.13 3.17 6.15
N LEU A 6 3.39 2.10 6.88
CA LEU A 6 4.69 1.88 7.51
C LEU A 6 5.73 1.96 6.40
N GLU A 7 6.82 2.70 6.58
CA GLU A 7 7.89 2.78 5.56
C GLU A 7 8.35 1.37 5.14
N GLU A 8 8.25 0.43 6.07
CA GLU A 8 8.38 -1.02 5.88
C GLU A 8 7.47 -1.60 4.78
N ASP A 9 6.17 -1.23 4.73
CA ASP A 9 5.24 -1.68 3.69
C ASP A 9 5.66 -1.15 2.30
N VAL A 10 6.28 0.04 2.24
CA VAL A 10 6.78 0.63 0.98
C VAL A 10 8.05 -0.07 0.51
N THR A 11 8.97 -0.36 1.44
CA THR A 11 10.18 -1.13 1.13
C THR A 11 9.83 -2.54 0.67
N LEU A 12 8.95 -3.22 1.41
CA LEU A 12 8.47 -4.55 1.05
C LEU A 12 7.80 -4.57 -0.33
N ALA A 13 6.99 -3.57 -0.66
CA ALA A 13 6.38 -3.48 -1.99
C ALA A 13 7.41 -3.31 -3.12
N LYS A 14 8.52 -2.60 -2.88
CA LYS A 14 9.61 -2.46 -3.86
C LYS A 14 10.36 -3.78 -4.05
N ASP A 15 10.62 -4.50 -2.96
CA ASP A 15 11.32 -5.78 -3.01
C ASP A 15 10.49 -6.84 -3.73
N LEU A 16 9.20 -6.94 -3.42
CA LEU A 16 8.26 -7.82 -4.10
C LEU A 16 8.11 -7.47 -5.59
N HIS A 17 8.14 -6.17 -5.94
CA HIS A 17 8.10 -5.73 -7.34
C HIS A 17 9.35 -6.18 -8.11
N HIS A 18 10.55 -6.03 -7.52
CA HIS A 18 11.78 -6.54 -8.13
C HIS A 18 11.75 -8.06 -8.26
N HIS A 19 11.25 -8.76 -7.24
CA HIS A 19 11.14 -10.21 -7.28
C HIS A 19 10.18 -10.68 -8.39
N CYS A 20 9.02 -10.02 -8.56
CA CYS A 20 8.12 -10.28 -9.68
C CYS A 20 8.84 -10.20 -11.04
N TYR A 21 9.65 -9.16 -11.24
CA TYR A 21 10.41 -9.00 -12.49
C TYR A 21 11.44 -10.12 -12.67
N TYR A 22 12.14 -10.49 -11.60
CA TYR A 22 13.09 -11.60 -11.59
C TYR A 22 12.41 -12.92 -11.98
N CYS A 23 11.28 -13.27 -11.35
CA CYS A 23 10.52 -14.50 -11.66
C CYS A 23 10.09 -14.54 -13.14
N LEU A 24 9.55 -13.45 -13.66
CA LEU A 24 9.16 -13.38 -15.08
C LEU A 24 10.35 -13.52 -16.03
N HIS A 25 11.49 -12.91 -15.68
CA HIS A 25 12.70 -13.05 -16.49
C HIS A 25 13.22 -14.49 -16.50
N ARG A 26 13.22 -15.16 -15.34
CA ARG A 26 13.61 -16.56 -15.19
C ARG A 26 12.65 -17.48 -15.94
N ALA A 27 11.34 -17.29 -15.81
CA ALA A 27 10.34 -18.04 -16.55
C ALA A 27 10.56 -17.95 -18.07
N ARG A 28 10.79 -16.73 -18.58
CA ARG A 28 11.07 -16.50 -20.00
C ARG A 28 12.35 -17.21 -20.47
N LEU A 29 13.42 -17.16 -19.67
CA LEU A 29 14.68 -17.85 -19.98
C LEU A 29 14.49 -19.38 -20.00
N SER A 30 13.83 -19.94 -18.98
CA SER A 30 13.52 -21.37 -18.94
C SER A 30 12.69 -21.82 -20.13
N PHE A 31 11.69 -21.03 -20.54
CA PHE A 31 10.89 -21.29 -21.72
C PHE A 31 11.72 -21.32 -23.01
N LEU A 32 12.61 -20.33 -23.20
CA LEU A 32 13.51 -20.28 -24.37
C LEU A 32 14.50 -21.46 -24.41
N LEU A 33 14.83 -22.03 -23.26
CA LEU A 33 15.70 -23.20 -23.13
C LEU A 33 14.92 -24.53 -23.19
N ASN A 34 13.61 -24.50 -23.51
CA ASN A 34 12.70 -25.65 -23.51
C ASN A 34 12.63 -26.39 -22.17
N ARG A 35 12.86 -25.69 -21.06
CA ARG A 35 12.68 -26.19 -19.68
C ARG A 35 11.32 -25.75 -19.18
N TYR A 36 10.28 -26.45 -19.61
CA TYR A 36 8.90 -26.01 -19.37
C TYR A 36 8.48 -26.16 -17.92
N ASP A 37 8.91 -27.22 -17.23
CA ASP A 37 8.64 -27.41 -15.80
C ASP A 37 9.26 -26.26 -14.98
N ASP A 38 10.54 -25.95 -15.20
CA ASP A 38 11.20 -24.79 -14.58
C ASP A 38 10.46 -23.48 -14.90
N ALA A 39 10.00 -23.30 -16.14
CA ALA A 39 9.27 -22.10 -16.54
C ALA A 39 7.94 -21.98 -15.79
N GLN A 40 7.25 -23.09 -15.55
CA GLN A 40 6.01 -23.15 -14.80
C GLN A 40 6.24 -22.84 -13.32
N ASP A 41 7.26 -23.41 -12.69
CA ASP A 41 7.63 -23.11 -11.29
C ASP A 41 7.89 -21.60 -11.09
N TRP A 42 8.61 -20.96 -12.02
CA TRP A 42 8.85 -19.51 -11.95
C TRP A 42 7.57 -18.68 -12.14
N ILE A 43 6.62 -19.16 -12.95
CA ILE A 43 5.31 -18.50 -13.11
C ILE A 43 4.49 -18.63 -11.82
N GLU A 44 4.51 -19.79 -11.17
CA GLU A 44 3.81 -20.00 -9.89
C GLU A 44 4.35 -19.07 -8.81
N GLN A 45 5.68 -18.98 -8.65
CA GLN A 45 6.30 -18.02 -7.72
C GLN A 45 5.95 -16.57 -8.05
N PHE A 46 5.86 -16.21 -9.34
CA PHE A 46 5.38 -14.89 -9.74
C PHE A 46 3.93 -14.65 -9.29
N GLN A 47 3.04 -15.64 -9.43
CA GLN A 47 1.64 -15.50 -9.03
C GLN A 47 1.50 -15.31 -7.51
N GLU A 48 2.27 -16.06 -6.71
CA GLU A 48 2.32 -15.89 -5.26
C GLU A 48 2.78 -14.48 -4.88
N THR A 49 3.91 -14.04 -5.43
CA THR A 49 4.48 -12.70 -5.17
C THR A 49 3.53 -11.57 -5.60
N LYS A 50 2.81 -11.76 -6.71
CA LYS A 50 1.77 -10.83 -7.19
C LYS A 50 0.61 -10.76 -6.21
N SER A 51 0.21 -11.87 -5.61
CA SER A 51 -0.85 -11.90 -4.59
C SER A 51 -0.47 -11.05 -3.38
N ASP A 52 0.77 -11.17 -2.91
CA ASP A 52 1.28 -10.37 -1.79
C ASP A 52 1.30 -8.86 -2.10
N LEU A 53 1.68 -8.48 -3.32
CA LEU A 53 1.60 -7.08 -3.78
C LEU A 53 0.16 -6.56 -3.81
N LEU A 54 -0.80 -7.37 -4.24
CA LEU A 54 -2.22 -7.01 -4.23
C LEU A 54 -2.73 -6.81 -2.80
N PHE A 55 -2.32 -7.67 -1.87
CA PHE A 55 -2.66 -7.52 -0.46
C PHE A 55 -2.10 -6.23 0.14
N LEU A 56 -0.84 -5.88 -0.13
CA LEU A 56 -0.25 -4.61 0.30
C LEU A 56 -0.99 -3.40 -0.29
N ARG A 57 -1.39 -3.47 -1.56
CA ARG A 57 -2.19 -2.44 -2.21
C ARG A 57 -3.52 -2.24 -1.50
N GLU A 58 -4.24 -3.33 -1.17
CA GLU A 58 -5.49 -3.24 -0.43
C GLU A 58 -5.32 -2.63 0.96
N ARG A 59 -4.26 -3.03 1.69
CA ARG A 59 -3.94 -2.46 3.00
C ARG A 59 -3.74 -0.95 2.92
N LYS A 60 -2.98 -0.49 1.93
CA LYS A 60 -2.78 0.95 1.68
C LYS A 60 -4.09 1.67 1.38
N LEU A 61 -4.94 1.09 0.52
CA LEU A 61 -6.24 1.67 0.20
C LEU A 61 -7.13 1.81 1.45
N LYS A 62 -7.22 0.75 2.27
CA LYS A 62 -7.97 0.77 3.54
C LYS A 62 -7.44 1.83 4.50
N HIS A 63 -6.12 2.01 4.55
CA HIS A 63 -5.47 3.05 5.34
C HIS A 63 -5.86 4.46 4.85
N ASP A 64 -5.75 4.71 3.55
CA ASP A 64 -6.05 6.02 2.96
C ASP A 64 -7.52 6.41 3.15
N VAL A 65 -8.44 5.46 3.01
CA VAL A 65 -9.87 5.65 3.29
C VAL A 65 -10.09 6.02 4.77
N ARG A 66 -9.43 5.34 5.71
CA ARG A 66 -9.52 5.67 7.15
C ARG A 66 -8.97 7.07 7.44
N LYS A 67 -7.85 7.46 6.81
CA LYS A 67 -7.25 8.79 6.94
C LYS A 67 -8.19 9.89 6.43
N GLN A 68 -8.81 9.69 5.26
CA GLN A 68 -9.79 10.63 4.72
C GLN A 68 -11.04 10.77 5.62
N LYS A 69 -11.56 9.66 6.17
CA LYS A 69 -12.68 9.69 7.13
C LYS A 69 -12.34 10.49 8.39
N ARG A 70 -11.13 10.32 8.95
CA ARG A 70 -10.66 11.11 10.09
C ARG A 70 -10.55 12.60 9.75
N LEU A 71 -9.97 12.95 8.61
CA LEU A 71 -9.87 14.34 8.16
C LEU A 71 -11.25 15.01 8.00
N LYS A 72 -12.25 14.28 7.48
CA LYS A 72 -13.64 14.76 7.40
C LYS A 72 -14.24 14.97 8.80
N PHE A 73 -14.01 14.04 9.73
CA PHE A 73 -14.47 14.17 11.11
C PHE A 73 -13.86 15.40 11.78
N TYR A 74 -12.53 15.60 11.70
CA TYR A 74 -11.88 16.80 12.25
C TYR A 74 -12.42 18.08 11.60
N ARG A 75 -12.57 18.14 10.27
CA ARG A 75 -13.18 19.32 9.61
C ARG A 75 -14.59 19.62 10.13
N HIS A 76 -15.43 18.61 10.34
CA HIS A 76 -16.76 18.81 10.91
C HIS A 76 -16.73 19.22 12.39
N SER A 77 -15.80 18.69 13.19
CA SER A 77 -15.64 19.06 14.60
C SER A 77 -15.16 20.50 14.79
N PHE A 78 -14.30 21.02 13.89
CA PHE A 78 -13.85 22.42 13.94
C PHE A 78 -14.87 23.41 13.37
N LEU A 79 -15.73 23.00 12.44
CA LEU A 79 -16.79 23.86 11.87
C LEU A 79 -18.07 23.91 12.73
N ASN A 80 -18.22 23.01 13.71
CA ASN A 80 -19.38 22.94 14.61
C ASN A 80 -19.08 23.41 16.05
N GLN A 81 -17.93 24.04 16.31
CA GLN A 81 -17.80 24.85 17.53
C GLN A 81 -18.55 26.17 17.30
N PRO A 82 -19.61 26.49 18.08
CA PRO A 82 -20.15 27.84 18.04
C PRO A 82 -19.02 28.77 18.46
N PHE A 83 -18.70 29.75 17.61
CA PHE A 83 -17.85 30.87 17.95
C PHE A 83 -18.48 31.60 19.14
N GLY A 84 -18.10 31.20 20.34
CA GLY A 84 -18.44 31.86 21.59
C GLY A 84 -17.18 31.96 22.43
N LEU A 85 -16.81 33.19 22.78
CA LEU A 85 -15.63 33.61 23.56
C LEU A 85 -14.38 33.96 22.74
N LEU A 86 -14.49 35.01 21.92
CA LEU A 86 -13.38 35.90 21.60
C LEU A 86 -13.82 37.35 21.88
N ASP A 87 -14.13 37.64 23.15
CA ASP A 87 -14.40 39.00 23.62
C ASP A 87 -13.98 39.12 25.11
N LYS A 88 -12.71 38.85 25.44
CA LYS A 88 -12.06 39.28 26.70
C LYS A 88 -10.54 39.30 26.57
N PHE A 89 -10.00 40.17 25.72
CA PHE A 89 -8.64 40.68 25.88
C PHE A 89 -8.60 42.12 25.38
N ASN A 90 -9.26 43.00 26.13
CA ASN A 90 -8.99 44.43 26.16
C ASN A 90 -9.10 44.83 27.63
N GLU A 91 -7.98 44.76 28.33
CA GLU A 91 -7.62 45.58 29.49
C GLU A 91 -6.10 45.55 29.64
#